data_AF-A0A960SDQ9-F1
#
_entry.id   AF-A0A960SDQ9-F1
#
_cell.length_a   1.000
_cell.length_b   1.000
_cell.length_c   1.000
_cell.angle_alpha   90.00
_cell.angle_beta   90.00
_cell.angle_gamma   90.00
#
_symmetry.space_group_name_H-M   'P 1'
#
loop_
_entity.id
_entity.type
_entity.pdbx_description
1 polymer ?
#
loop_
_entity_poly.entity_id
_entity_poly.type
_entity_poly.pdbx_seq_one_letter_code
_entity_poly.pdbx_strand_id
1 'polypeptide(L)'
;MNRGQHAPFLPVFGVFIGLVWTVLACGQNTSLLTVRVTDETGRLNPARAWVQVGDERLFQPDSPAEATPYARDRSFSFDGVFTMSLPAGQAILHVEKGKEYLPVDISFEVKAGETMQKTVRLERWINMPVSGWYSADLHVHLGQDDPRILTQLALADDVHLIPAFTYWLRGQGETWHADWPDESYTRPVKIDDRHIITRNNIEIERISRESQPGGFIGATFLYNLNQPVTAELNGEHFPTDARLCRVAQLHSPQVVLDSDKPSWSETVVGVALGAMDTIQLCHNHFHRETSITGGWGMIGPLAAGESNAAAGDGLFHRTNSLYYRFLNCGFKLGVSGGSAIGVMPVPTGFHRVYAKIDGAFTADKYWQAIKAGRSFTTTGPMLFLNADGKGVGETISLSAPDSKSLRVAATVRSIENLESLEIVHDGKVVAWTSLKGKDPTPVLEERLVFEIKPKRSGWVVARALFRAPDGLLRQAHTSPIYLSVDGKPTASAEDARYMLQWLDVLESIARDNPDRFPTSRIRNEVLSDYQEARDRYLQILEQSRETWGDR
;
A
#
# COMPACT_ATOMS: atom_id res chain seq x y z
N MET A 1 -14.29 -59.50 9.81
CA MET A 1 -13.63 -60.15 10.98
C MET A 1 -12.29 -59.46 11.12
N ASN A 2 -11.91 -58.81 12.21
CA ASN A 2 -12.13 -59.11 13.61
C ASN A 2 -12.24 -57.82 14.44
N ARG A 3 -13.08 -57.86 15.48
CA ARG A 3 -13.32 -56.78 16.45
C ARG A 3 -12.29 -56.82 17.57
N GLY A 4 -12.02 -55.65 18.14
CA GLY A 4 -11.46 -55.45 19.47
C GLY A 4 -11.13 -53.97 19.67
N GLN A 5 -11.44 -53.28 20.76
CA GLN A 5 -12.33 -53.51 21.88
C GLN A 5 -12.37 -52.13 22.59
N HIS A 6 -13.56 -51.57 22.85
CA HIS A 6 -13.68 -50.33 23.63
C HIS A 6 -13.44 -50.62 25.13
N ALA A 7 -12.72 -49.72 25.80
CA ALA A 7 -12.67 -49.60 27.26
C ALA A 7 -12.59 -48.11 27.65
N PRO A 8 -13.05 -47.74 28.86
CA PRO A 8 -13.92 -46.58 29.06
C PRO A 8 -13.23 -45.32 29.60
N PHE A 9 -13.91 -44.20 29.40
CA PHE A 9 -13.62 -42.91 30.02
C PHE A 9 -13.69 -43.00 31.55
N LEU A 10 -12.61 -42.56 32.22
CA LEU A 10 -12.61 -42.14 33.63
C LEU A 10 -12.41 -40.62 33.68
N PRO A 11 -13.15 -39.88 34.52
CA PRO A 11 -12.98 -38.44 34.65
C PRO A 11 -11.74 -38.16 35.51
N VAL A 12 -10.75 -37.50 34.92
CA VAL A 12 -9.65 -36.92 35.71
C VAL A 12 -10.21 -35.66 36.39
N PHE A 13 -10.39 -35.74 37.71
CA PHE A 13 -10.59 -34.58 38.57
C PHE A 13 -9.34 -33.70 38.49
N GLY A 14 -9.38 -32.67 37.65
CA GLY A 14 -8.43 -31.58 37.65
C GLY A 14 -8.70 -30.68 38.85
N VAL A 15 -7.71 -30.59 39.74
CA VAL A 15 -7.66 -29.70 40.90
C VAL A 15 -7.86 -28.26 40.43
N PHE A 16 -8.96 -27.63 40.88
CA PHE A 16 -9.14 -26.18 40.81
C PHE A 16 -8.11 -25.52 41.73
N ILE A 17 -6.96 -25.12 41.18
CA ILE A 17 -6.11 -24.11 41.81
C ILE A 17 -6.82 -22.78 41.58
N GLY A 18 -7.53 -22.31 42.61
CA GLY A 18 -8.05 -20.95 42.63
C GLY A 18 -6.89 -19.98 42.52
N LEU A 19 -6.73 -19.38 41.33
CA LEU A 19 -5.99 -18.13 41.20
C LEU A 19 -6.79 -17.07 41.93
N VAL A 20 -6.36 -16.78 43.16
CA VAL A 20 -6.77 -15.60 43.91
C VAL A 20 -6.45 -14.40 43.02
N TRP A 21 -7.50 -13.80 42.45
CA TRP A 21 -7.43 -12.44 41.96
C TRP A 21 -7.04 -11.58 43.14
N THR A 22 -5.76 -11.24 43.22
CA THR A 22 -5.35 -10.12 44.06
C THR A 22 -5.94 -8.90 43.39
N VAL A 23 -7.12 -8.48 43.87
CA VAL A 23 -7.59 -7.12 43.70
C VAL A 23 -6.59 -6.26 44.46
N LEU A 24 -5.49 -5.91 43.79
CA LEU A 24 -4.68 -4.77 44.19
C LEU A 24 -5.63 -3.58 44.17
N ALA A 25 -5.85 -3.02 45.36
CA ALA A 25 -6.60 -1.79 45.54
C ALA A 25 -6.02 -0.71 44.62
N CYS A 26 -6.66 -0.47 43.48
CA CYS A 26 -6.29 0.59 42.56
C CYS A 26 -6.98 1.87 43.08
N GLY A 27 -6.26 2.61 43.91
CA GLY A 27 -6.73 3.88 44.44
C GLY A 27 -5.57 4.71 44.94
N GLN A 28 -5.36 5.86 44.28
CA GLN A 28 -4.64 7.06 44.75
C GLN A 28 -3.26 7.44 44.16
N ASN A 29 -2.72 6.80 43.12
CA ASN A 29 -1.42 7.24 42.53
C ASN A 29 -1.42 7.53 41.01
N THR A 30 -2.58 7.72 40.38
CA THR A 30 -2.66 8.14 38.98
C THR A 30 -3.00 9.62 38.87
N SER A 31 -2.47 10.26 37.83
CA SER A 31 -2.64 11.69 37.53
C SER A 31 -3.39 11.84 36.22
N LEU A 32 -4.26 12.84 36.13
CA LEU A 32 -5.10 13.04 34.95
C LEU A 32 -4.43 14.02 33.98
N LEU A 33 -4.11 13.58 32.77
CA LEU A 33 -3.69 14.45 31.68
C LEU A 33 -4.89 14.78 30.80
N THR A 34 -5.11 16.07 30.52
CA THR A 34 -6.00 16.54 29.43
C THR A 34 -5.16 17.12 28.31
N VAL A 35 -5.34 16.63 27.08
CA VAL A 35 -4.66 17.15 25.90
C VAL A 35 -5.68 17.78 24.97
N ARG A 36 -5.36 18.98 24.48
CA ARG A 36 -6.10 19.67 23.42
C ARG A 36 -5.17 19.93 22.24
N VAL A 37 -5.54 19.45 21.05
CA VAL A 37 -4.83 19.68 19.80
C VAL A 37 -5.59 20.70 18.97
N THR A 38 -4.86 21.68 18.44
CA THR A 38 -5.43 22.79 17.66
C THR A 38 -4.72 22.99 16.33
N ASP A 39 -5.46 23.52 15.36
CA ASP A 39 -4.92 24.04 14.11
C ASP A 39 -4.35 25.46 14.26
N GLU A 40 -3.85 26.04 13.17
CA GLU A 40 -3.33 27.40 13.14
C GLU A 40 -4.34 28.50 13.48
N THR A 41 -5.64 28.19 13.44
CA THR A 41 -6.75 29.09 13.77
C THR A 41 -7.25 28.91 15.21
N GLY A 42 -6.70 27.94 15.96
CA GLY A 42 -7.10 27.61 17.33
C GLY A 42 -8.31 26.68 17.44
N ARG A 43 -8.82 26.15 16.32
CA ARG A 43 -9.91 25.16 16.31
C ARG A 43 -9.36 23.78 16.65
N LEU A 44 -10.22 22.91 17.20
CA LEU A 44 -9.84 21.54 17.48
C LEU A 44 -9.43 20.83 16.19
N ASN A 45 -8.33 20.09 16.25
CA ASN A 45 -7.76 19.42 15.10
C ASN A 45 -7.59 17.92 15.42
N PRO A 46 -8.32 17.03 14.71
CA PRO A 46 -8.15 15.59 14.87
C PRO A 46 -6.71 15.16 14.60
N ALA A 47 -6.22 14.23 15.41
CA ALA A 47 -4.83 13.77 15.40
C ALA A 47 -4.71 12.34 15.94
N ARG A 48 -3.50 11.79 15.82
CA ARG A 48 -3.08 10.55 16.47
C ARG A 48 -2.11 10.87 17.62
N ALA A 49 -2.16 10.09 18.69
CA ALA A 49 -1.27 10.25 19.83
C ALA A 49 -0.90 8.92 20.51
N TRP A 50 0.12 9.00 21.36
CA TRP A 50 0.40 8.08 22.46
C TRP A 50 1.13 8.85 23.56
N VAL A 51 1.15 8.28 24.77
CA VAL A 51 1.95 8.80 25.89
C VAL A 51 2.92 7.73 26.33
N GLN A 52 4.21 8.03 26.28
CA GLN A 52 5.26 7.19 26.84
C GLN A 52 5.49 7.58 28.29
N VAL A 53 5.44 6.63 29.24
CA VAL A 53 5.84 6.82 30.64
C VAL A 53 6.83 5.73 31.03
N GLY A 54 8.07 6.10 31.32
CA GLY A 54 9.17 5.11 31.42
C GLY A 54 9.28 4.29 30.12
N ASP A 55 9.24 2.96 30.23
CA ASP A 55 9.29 2.03 29.09
C ASP A 55 7.89 1.67 28.53
N GLU A 56 6.81 2.15 29.17
CA GLU A 56 5.44 1.87 28.76
C GLU A 56 4.89 2.91 27.77
N ARG A 57 4.43 2.45 26.60
CA ARG A 57 3.64 3.25 25.67
C ARG A 57 2.16 3.05 25.95
N LEU A 58 1.50 4.07 26.49
CA LEU A 58 0.06 4.15 26.74
C LEU A 58 -0.67 4.70 25.52
N PHE A 59 -1.75 4.02 25.13
CA PHE A 59 -2.51 4.35 23.92
C PHE A 59 -4.03 4.15 24.09
N GLN A 60 -4.49 4.01 25.33
CA GLN A 60 -5.90 3.86 25.68
C GLN A 60 -6.34 5.12 26.43
N PRO A 61 -6.95 6.11 25.77
CA PRO A 61 -7.45 7.30 26.46
C PRO A 61 -8.66 6.95 27.35
N ASP A 62 -8.83 7.67 28.45
CA ASP A 62 -9.99 7.51 29.35
C ASP A 62 -11.27 8.12 28.73
N SER A 63 -11.10 9.19 27.94
CA SER A 63 -12.18 9.90 27.25
C SER A 63 -11.60 10.70 26.06
N PRO A 64 -12.37 10.95 24.99
CA PRO A 64 -13.73 10.44 24.74
C PRO A 64 -13.73 8.93 24.48
N ALA A 65 -14.84 8.25 24.80
CA ALA A 65 -15.02 6.82 24.50
C ALA A 65 -14.99 6.56 22.97
N GLU A 66 -15.21 7.60 22.19
CA GLU A 66 -15.20 7.63 20.73
C GLU A 66 -13.79 7.72 20.12
N ALA A 67 -12.73 7.89 20.92
CA ALA A 67 -11.38 7.73 20.42
C ALA A 67 -11.18 6.30 19.87
N THR A 68 -10.30 6.14 18.89
CA THR A 68 -10.05 4.84 18.24
C THR A 68 -8.63 4.37 18.56
N PRO A 69 -8.46 3.54 19.61
CA PRO A 69 -7.21 2.85 19.88
C PRO A 69 -6.86 1.83 18.79
N TYR A 70 -5.57 1.74 18.48
CA TYR A 70 -5.03 0.71 17.61
C TYR A 70 -3.87 -0.03 18.27
N ALA A 71 -4.20 -1.20 18.84
CA ALA A 71 -3.26 -1.96 19.67
C ALA A 71 -2.01 -2.45 18.94
N ARG A 72 -2.08 -2.71 17.63
CA ARG A 72 -0.94 -3.21 16.85
C ARG A 72 0.14 -2.14 16.63
N ASP A 73 -0.25 -0.88 16.39
CA ASP A 73 0.67 0.27 16.31
C ASP A 73 0.96 0.91 17.68
N ARG A 74 0.15 0.58 18.69
CA ARG A 74 0.21 1.14 20.06
C ARG A 74 0.00 2.66 20.06
N SER A 75 -1.01 3.11 19.33
CA SER A 75 -1.42 4.52 19.22
C SER A 75 -2.95 4.62 19.20
N PHE A 76 -3.50 5.83 19.20
CA PHE A 76 -4.94 6.05 19.06
C PHE A 76 -5.24 7.34 18.28
N SER A 77 -6.35 7.34 17.55
CA SER A 77 -6.89 8.52 16.86
C SER A 77 -7.98 9.18 17.72
N PHE A 78 -8.11 10.50 17.65
CA PHE A 78 -9.08 11.28 18.44
C PHE A 78 -9.42 12.62 17.78
N ASP A 79 -10.56 13.21 18.15
CA ASP A 79 -11.12 14.41 17.50
C ASP A 79 -10.58 15.73 18.10
N GLY A 80 -9.31 15.74 18.48
CA GLY A 80 -8.58 16.92 18.95
C GLY A 80 -8.62 17.17 20.46
N VAL A 81 -9.37 16.42 21.26
CA VAL A 81 -9.25 16.41 22.72
C VAL A 81 -9.28 14.99 23.26
N PHE A 82 -8.43 14.69 24.24
CA PHE A 82 -8.54 13.46 25.03
C PHE A 82 -8.10 13.69 26.48
N THR A 83 -8.52 12.79 27.37
CA THR A 83 -7.99 12.65 28.72
C THR A 83 -7.39 11.28 28.93
N MET A 84 -6.35 11.18 29.75
CA MET A 84 -5.67 9.92 30.05
C MET A 84 -5.09 9.94 31.45
N SER A 85 -5.34 8.88 32.21
CA SER A 85 -4.74 8.62 33.50
C SER A 85 -3.32 8.08 33.31
N LEU A 86 -2.36 8.71 33.98
CA LEU A 86 -0.94 8.40 33.87
C LEU A 86 -0.38 8.00 35.24
N PRO A 87 0.53 7.00 35.30
CA PRO A 87 1.33 6.78 36.49
C PRO A 87 2.35 7.91 36.68
N ALA A 88 2.79 8.13 37.93
CA ALA A 88 3.84 9.09 38.23
C ALA A 88 5.17 8.69 37.56
N GLY A 89 5.92 9.67 37.05
CA GLY A 89 7.19 9.44 36.35
C GLY A 89 7.46 10.43 35.23
N GLN A 90 8.59 10.25 34.54
CA GLN A 90 8.91 11.04 33.35
C GLN A 90 8.05 10.54 32.18
N ALA A 91 7.36 11.46 31.52
CA ALA A 91 6.49 11.18 30.40
C ALA A 91 6.90 11.96 29.13
N ILE A 92 6.56 11.40 27.97
CA ILE A 92 6.61 12.04 26.66
C ILE A 92 5.23 11.88 26.01
N LEU A 93 4.56 12.99 25.73
CA LEU A 93 3.36 13.03 24.90
C LEU A 93 3.80 13.18 23.44
N HIS A 94 3.44 12.23 22.59
CA HIS A 94 3.58 12.34 21.15
C HIS A 94 2.24 12.67 20.50
N VAL A 95 2.20 13.65 19.61
CA VAL A 95 1.04 13.97 18.78
C VAL A 95 1.47 14.14 17.33
N GLU A 96 0.76 13.49 16.42
CA GLU A 96 1.02 13.58 14.97
C GLU A 96 -0.29 13.65 14.16
N LYS A 97 -0.18 14.20 12.94
CA LYS A 97 -1.28 14.29 11.98
C LYS A 97 -0.77 13.97 10.57
N GLY A 98 -0.65 12.68 10.28
CA GLY A 98 -0.22 12.21 8.98
C GLY A 98 1.17 12.70 8.55
N LYS A 99 1.35 12.87 7.24
CA LYS A 99 2.65 13.23 6.64
C LYS A 99 2.81 14.70 6.25
N GLU A 100 1.77 15.51 6.41
CA GLU A 100 1.79 16.93 6.00
C GLU A 100 2.05 17.90 7.17
N TYR A 101 2.08 17.37 8.41
CA TYR A 101 2.29 18.13 9.63
C TYR A 101 3.55 17.66 10.37
N LEU A 102 4.19 18.58 11.09
CA LEU A 102 5.30 18.26 11.98
C LEU A 102 4.75 17.52 13.21
N PRO A 103 5.27 16.33 13.55
CA PRO A 103 4.93 15.67 14.81
C PRO A 103 5.50 16.48 15.98
N VAL A 104 4.85 16.39 17.15
CA VAL A 104 5.23 17.12 18.35
C VAL A 104 5.43 16.16 19.51
N ASP A 105 6.63 16.18 20.10
CA ASP A 105 6.96 15.51 21.35
C ASP A 105 7.06 16.54 22.49
N ILE A 106 6.36 16.28 23.59
CA ILE A 106 6.40 17.10 24.80
C ILE A 106 6.82 16.24 25.98
N SER A 107 8.02 16.51 26.52
CA SER A 107 8.50 15.90 27.76
C SER A 107 7.95 16.63 28.99
N PHE A 108 7.46 15.89 29.98
CA PHE A 108 6.98 16.44 31.25
C PHE A 108 7.08 15.42 32.38
N GLU A 109 7.15 15.90 33.62
CA GLU A 109 7.08 15.06 34.83
C GLU A 109 5.61 14.89 35.24
N VAL A 110 5.21 13.66 35.56
CA VAL A 110 3.91 13.33 36.14
C VAL A 110 4.06 13.14 37.64
N LYS A 111 3.44 14.01 38.44
CA LYS A 111 3.40 13.87 39.91
C LYS A 111 2.09 13.24 40.34
N ALA A 112 2.13 12.31 41.28
CA ALA A 112 0.94 11.56 41.73
C ALA A 112 -0.20 12.49 42.18
N GLY A 113 -1.42 12.23 41.69
CA GLY A 113 -2.62 12.97 42.05
C GLY A 113 -2.77 14.34 41.38
N GLU A 114 -1.89 14.69 40.43
CA GLU A 114 -1.97 15.95 39.68
C GLU A 114 -3.01 15.89 38.56
N THR A 115 -3.61 17.04 38.22
CA THR A 115 -4.33 17.25 36.96
C THR A 115 -3.50 18.19 36.08
N MET A 116 -3.14 17.71 34.90
CA MET A 116 -2.31 18.44 33.94
C MET A 116 -3.12 18.76 32.69
N GLN A 117 -2.82 19.91 32.08
CA GLN A 117 -3.35 20.27 30.78
C GLN A 117 -2.21 20.58 29.81
N LYS A 118 -2.29 20.02 28.61
CA LYS A 118 -1.37 20.32 27.50
C LYS A 118 -2.18 20.79 26.30
N THR A 119 -1.77 21.90 25.72
CA THR A 119 -2.30 22.35 24.42
C THR A 119 -1.20 22.21 23.38
N VAL A 120 -1.49 21.45 22.33
CA VAL A 120 -0.59 21.20 21.21
C VAL A 120 -1.14 21.93 20.00
N ARG A 121 -0.28 22.68 19.32
CA ARG A 121 -0.60 23.28 18.01
C ARG A 121 0.24 22.56 16.97
N LEU A 122 -0.43 21.93 16.01
CA LEU A 122 0.25 21.24 14.91
C LEU A 122 0.57 22.24 13.79
N GLU A 123 1.79 22.19 13.28
CA GLU A 123 2.25 23.02 12.17
C GLU A 123 2.28 22.19 10.88
N ARG A 124 1.57 22.67 9.85
CA ARG A 124 1.59 22.07 8.52
C ARG A 124 2.85 22.52 7.78
N TRP A 125 3.71 21.59 7.38
CA TRP A 125 4.95 21.92 6.65
C TRP A 125 4.79 21.85 5.12
N ILE A 126 3.76 21.15 4.63
CA ILE A 126 3.38 21.14 3.22
C ILE A 126 1.86 21.04 3.07
N ASN A 127 1.29 21.73 2.08
CA ASN A 127 -0.14 21.67 1.76
C ASN A 127 -0.31 21.13 0.35
N MET A 128 -0.43 19.81 0.24
CA MET A 128 -0.52 19.11 -1.04
C MET A 128 -1.81 19.45 -1.81
N PRO A 129 -2.98 19.61 -1.17
CA PRO A 129 -4.22 20.01 -1.85
C PRO A 129 -4.14 21.35 -2.57
N VAL A 130 -3.41 22.34 -2.05
CA VAL A 130 -3.21 23.64 -2.75
C VAL A 130 -2.49 23.45 -4.09
N SER A 131 -1.66 22.41 -4.19
CA SER A 131 -0.99 22.00 -5.43
C SER A 131 -1.77 20.92 -6.19
N GLY A 132 -3.04 20.67 -5.86
CA GLY A 132 -3.92 19.68 -6.51
C GLY A 132 -3.54 18.22 -6.27
N TRP A 133 -2.74 17.94 -5.24
CA TRP A 133 -2.39 16.58 -4.85
C TRP A 133 -3.23 16.15 -3.65
N TYR A 134 -3.93 15.03 -3.79
CA TYR A 134 -4.80 14.47 -2.74
C TYR A 134 -4.31 13.06 -2.39
N SER A 135 -4.34 12.72 -1.12
CA SER A 135 -3.80 11.45 -0.59
C SER A 135 -4.88 10.38 -0.43
N ALA A 136 -4.49 9.12 -0.55
CA ALA A 136 -5.23 7.98 -0.01
C ALA A 136 -4.29 7.00 0.68
N ASP A 137 -4.88 6.18 1.54
CA ASP A 137 -4.37 4.89 1.96
C ASP A 137 -5.25 3.83 1.30
N LEU A 138 -4.73 3.07 0.33
CA LEU A 138 -5.57 2.18 -0.45
C LEU A 138 -5.85 0.83 0.24
N HIS A 139 -5.28 0.55 1.42
CA HIS A 139 -5.45 -0.75 2.06
C HIS A 139 -5.83 -0.53 3.53
N VAL A 140 -7.13 -0.44 3.82
CA VAL A 140 -7.65 -0.09 5.15
C VAL A 140 -8.75 -1.07 5.57
N HIS A 141 -8.51 -1.81 6.66
CA HIS A 141 -9.50 -2.72 7.28
C HIS A 141 -10.04 -2.21 8.61
N LEU A 142 -9.26 -1.42 9.36
CA LEU A 142 -9.69 -0.93 10.67
C LEU A 142 -10.93 -0.05 10.52
N GLY A 143 -12.03 -0.49 11.12
CA GLY A 143 -13.30 0.24 11.06
C GLY A 143 -13.99 0.19 9.70
N GLN A 144 -13.66 -0.76 8.81
CA GLN A 144 -14.25 -0.86 7.46
C GLN A 144 -15.79 -0.78 7.44
N ASP A 145 -16.45 -1.29 8.49
CA ASP A 145 -17.92 -1.28 8.65
C ASP A 145 -18.46 -0.15 9.55
N ASP A 146 -17.59 0.71 10.09
CA ASP A 146 -17.96 1.84 10.95
C ASP A 146 -17.47 3.17 10.33
N PRO A 147 -18.36 3.91 9.62
CA PRO A 147 -18.03 5.21 9.05
C PRO A 147 -17.51 6.23 10.05
N ARG A 148 -17.87 6.12 11.34
CA ARG A 148 -17.35 7.00 12.39
C ARG A 148 -15.87 6.77 12.62
N ILE A 149 -15.43 5.49 12.72
CA ILE A 149 -14.01 5.15 12.84
C ILE A 149 -13.26 5.64 11.60
N LEU A 150 -13.74 5.32 10.40
CA LEU A 150 -13.09 5.73 9.15
C LEU A 150 -12.99 7.25 9.03
N THR A 151 -14.01 7.98 9.47
CA THR A 151 -13.99 9.45 9.50
C THR A 151 -12.91 9.97 10.44
N GLN A 152 -12.81 9.40 11.65
CA GLN A 152 -11.78 9.79 12.61
C GLN A 152 -10.37 9.45 12.08
N LEU A 153 -10.17 8.29 11.45
CA LEU A 153 -8.89 7.92 10.84
C LEU A 153 -8.52 8.89 9.69
N ALA A 154 -9.46 9.18 8.79
CA ALA A 154 -9.23 10.10 7.68
C ALA A 154 -8.83 11.50 8.17
N LEU A 155 -9.53 12.03 9.16
CA LEU A 155 -9.25 13.35 9.71
C LEU A 155 -8.00 13.36 10.59
N ALA A 156 -7.75 12.34 11.41
CA ALA A 156 -6.58 12.26 12.29
C ALA A 156 -5.27 12.19 11.50
N ASP A 157 -5.29 11.59 10.31
CA ASP A 157 -4.11 11.50 9.44
C ASP A 157 -4.15 12.45 8.24
N ASP A 158 -5.19 13.25 8.01
CA ASP A 158 -5.32 14.08 6.79
C ASP A 158 -5.19 13.22 5.51
N VAL A 159 -5.93 12.10 5.50
CA VAL A 159 -6.02 11.17 4.36
C VAL A 159 -7.31 11.45 3.60
N HIS A 160 -7.17 12.04 2.41
CA HIS A 160 -8.28 12.63 1.65
C HIS A 160 -9.27 11.60 1.11
N LEU A 161 -8.83 10.38 0.80
CA LEU A 161 -9.69 9.27 0.42
C LEU A 161 -9.33 8.00 1.19
N ILE A 162 -10.32 7.38 1.82
CA ILE A 162 -10.21 6.01 2.35
C ILE A 162 -11.18 5.11 1.56
N PRO A 163 -10.67 4.12 0.80
CA PRO A 163 -11.51 3.10 0.20
C PRO A 163 -11.73 1.97 1.20
N ALA A 164 -12.85 2.00 1.91
CA ALA A 164 -13.23 0.88 2.76
C ALA A 164 -13.65 -0.30 1.88
N PHE A 165 -13.14 -1.49 2.17
CA PHE A 165 -13.55 -2.70 1.48
C PHE A 165 -14.97 -3.06 1.90
N THR A 166 -15.89 -2.99 0.93
CA THR A 166 -17.26 -3.49 1.05
C THR A 166 -17.25 -4.99 1.30
N TYR A 167 -16.28 -5.66 0.67
CA TYR A 167 -16.12 -7.09 0.78
C TYR A 167 -14.64 -7.45 0.77
N TRP A 168 -14.25 -8.33 1.69
CA TRP A 168 -12.91 -8.92 1.77
C TRP A 168 -13.01 -10.42 1.48
N LEU A 169 -12.69 -10.83 0.26
CA LEU A 169 -12.69 -12.23 -0.17
C LEU A 169 -11.42 -12.89 0.33
N ARG A 170 -11.53 -13.76 1.35
CA ARG A 170 -10.37 -14.34 2.02
C ARG A 170 -10.51 -15.84 2.28
N GLY A 171 -9.44 -16.60 2.02
CA GLY A 171 -9.32 -17.98 2.51
C GLY A 171 -9.85 -19.06 1.55
N GLN A 172 -9.93 -20.30 2.08
CA GLN A 172 -10.44 -21.51 1.44
C GLN A 172 -11.79 -21.91 2.06
N GLY A 173 -12.86 -21.95 1.27
CA GLY A 173 -14.07 -22.67 1.62
C GLY A 173 -15.26 -21.85 2.12
N GLU A 174 -15.24 -20.51 2.07
CA GLU A 174 -16.48 -19.74 2.11
C GLU A 174 -17.16 -19.72 0.73
N THR A 175 -18.47 -19.54 0.71
CA THR A 175 -19.18 -19.27 -0.54
C THR A 175 -19.04 -17.79 -0.85
N TRP A 176 -18.83 -17.43 -2.12
CA TRP A 176 -19.01 -16.04 -2.57
C TRP A 176 -20.37 -15.55 -2.06
N HIS A 177 -20.38 -14.73 -1.01
CA HIS A 177 -21.63 -14.29 -0.42
C HIS A 177 -22.22 -13.25 -1.37
N ALA A 178 -23.41 -13.55 -1.89
CA ALA A 178 -24.11 -12.70 -2.86
C ALA A 178 -24.75 -11.46 -2.20
N ASP A 179 -24.50 -11.23 -0.91
CA ASP A 179 -25.05 -10.15 -0.09
C ASP A 179 -24.24 -8.86 -0.22
N TRP A 180 -23.91 -8.49 -1.46
CA TRP A 180 -23.37 -7.17 -1.73
C TRP A 180 -24.36 -6.11 -1.22
N PRO A 181 -23.91 -5.18 -0.35
CA PRO A 181 -24.78 -4.15 0.20
C PRO A 181 -25.40 -3.28 -0.90
N ASP A 182 -26.63 -2.82 -0.68
CA ASP A 182 -27.32 -1.98 -1.66
C ASP A 182 -26.65 -0.60 -1.83
N GLU A 183 -27.23 0.22 -2.72
CA GLU A 183 -26.75 1.58 -2.99
C GLU A 183 -26.71 2.47 -1.74
N SER A 184 -27.52 2.21 -0.72
CA SER A 184 -27.52 3.00 0.52
C SER A 184 -26.22 2.83 1.31
N TYR A 185 -25.69 1.61 1.33
CA TYR A 185 -24.39 1.31 1.95
C TYR A 185 -23.23 1.70 1.04
N THR A 186 -23.30 1.37 -0.25
CA THR A 186 -22.14 1.58 -1.15
C THR A 186 -21.90 3.05 -1.51
N ARG A 187 -22.90 3.93 -1.25
CA ARG A 187 -22.75 5.38 -1.40
C ARG A 187 -21.56 5.91 -0.60
N PRO A 188 -20.71 6.76 -1.22
CA PRO A 188 -19.61 7.41 -0.52
C PRO A 188 -20.07 8.28 0.65
N VAL A 189 -19.30 8.29 1.73
CA VAL A 189 -19.50 9.19 2.88
C VAL A 189 -18.61 10.41 2.68
N LYS A 190 -19.22 11.54 2.34
CA LYS A 190 -18.52 12.83 2.29
C LYS A 190 -18.32 13.33 3.72
N ILE A 191 -17.07 13.47 4.15
CA ILE A 191 -16.71 13.98 5.48
C ILE A 191 -16.67 15.51 5.43
N ASP A 192 -15.91 16.06 4.49
CA ASP A 192 -15.84 17.49 4.18
C ASP A 192 -15.52 17.70 2.69
N ASP A 193 -15.10 18.90 2.28
CA ASP A 193 -14.80 19.21 0.88
C ASP A 193 -13.53 18.56 0.32
N ARG A 194 -12.73 17.93 1.17
CA ARG A 194 -11.43 17.30 0.84
C ARG A 194 -11.29 15.88 1.36
N HIS A 195 -12.22 15.38 2.18
CA HIS A 195 -12.19 14.05 2.78
C HIS A 195 -13.43 13.23 2.40
N ILE A 196 -13.21 12.01 1.89
CA ILE A 196 -14.27 11.10 1.47
C ILE A 196 -13.93 9.64 1.80
N ILE A 197 -14.95 8.86 2.16
CA ILE A 197 -14.84 7.40 2.27
C ILE A 197 -15.62 6.80 1.11
N THR A 198 -15.00 5.92 0.31
CA THR A 198 -15.73 5.10 -0.67
C THR A 198 -15.99 3.72 -0.08
N ARG A 199 -17.13 3.12 -0.43
CA ARG A 199 -17.62 1.84 0.14
C ARG A 199 -18.14 0.91 -0.95
N ASN A 200 -17.58 1.01 -2.14
CA ASN A 200 -17.88 0.20 -3.31
C ASN A 200 -16.60 -0.46 -3.84
N ASN A 201 -15.89 -1.14 -2.94
CA ASN A 201 -14.56 -1.68 -3.16
C ASN A 201 -14.47 -3.14 -2.71
N ILE A 202 -13.69 -3.95 -3.40
CA ILE A 202 -13.43 -5.35 -3.07
C ILE A 202 -11.93 -5.56 -2.89
N GLU A 203 -11.56 -6.31 -1.87
CA GLU A 203 -10.28 -7.01 -1.82
C GLU A 203 -10.49 -8.48 -2.14
N ILE A 204 -9.67 -9.00 -3.06
CA ILE A 204 -9.48 -10.42 -3.31
C ILE A 204 -8.16 -10.83 -2.67
N GLU A 205 -8.19 -11.44 -1.48
CA GLU A 205 -7.01 -11.93 -0.76
C GLU A 205 -6.95 -13.48 -0.77
N ARG A 206 -6.16 -14.03 -1.68
CA ARG A 206 -6.01 -15.48 -1.86
C ARG A 206 -4.68 -15.97 -1.31
N ILE A 207 -4.60 -15.93 0.02
CA ILE A 207 -3.43 -16.30 0.81
C ILE A 207 -3.81 -17.45 1.73
N SER A 208 -3.11 -18.59 1.68
CA SER A 208 -3.28 -19.68 2.64
C SER A 208 -1.94 -20.01 3.30
N ARG A 209 -1.85 -19.88 4.63
CA ARG A 209 -0.60 -20.09 5.40
C ARG A 209 -0.05 -21.52 5.30
N GLU A 210 -0.86 -22.46 4.85
CA GLU A 210 -0.51 -23.88 4.67
C GLU A 210 -0.12 -24.20 3.21
N SER A 211 -0.14 -23.20 2.33
CA SER A 211 0.12 -23.38 0.90
C SER A 211 1.60 -23.58 0.58
N GLN A 212 1.86 -24.57 -0.29
CA GLN A 212 3.14 -24.73 -1.00
C GLN A 212 3.43 -23.50 -1.89
N PRO A 213 4.69 -23.28 -2.35
CA PRO A 213 4.99 -22.28 -3.38
C PRO A 213 4.02 -22.41 -4.55
N GLY A 214 3.24 -21.37 -4.82
CA GLY A 214 2.14 -21.40 -5.80
C GLY A 214 0.73 -21.31 -5.24
N GLY A 215 0.54 -21.53 -3.93
CA GLY A 215 -0.77 -21.45 -3.28
C GLY A 215 -1.14 -20.08 -2.72
N PHE A 216 -0.16 -19.17 -2.63
CA PHE A 216 -0.42 -17.75 -2.46
C PHE A 216 -0.63 -17.12 -3.83
N ILE A 217 -1.88 -16.90 -4.23
CA ILE A 217 -2.20 -16.25 -5.51
C ILE A 217 -1.85 -14.77 -5.43
N GLY A 218 -2.28 -14.12 -4.34
CA GLY A 218 -1.96 -12.73 -4.05
C GLY A 218 -3.12 -11.99 -3.42
N ALA A 219 -3.00 -10.67 -3.42
CA ALA A 219 -4.05 -9.74 -3.07
C ALA A 219 -4.25 -8.73 -4.20
N THR A 220 -5.47 -8.68 -4.72
CA THR A 220 -5.90 -7.79 -5.80
C THR A 220 -7.08 -6.94 -5.31
N PHE A 221 -7.06 -5.65 -5.59
CA PHE A 221 -8.10 -4.72 -5.15
C PHE A 221 -8.87 -4.16 -6.34
N LEU A 222 -10.18 -4.03 -6.17
CA LEU A 222 -11.10 -3.48 -7.16
C LEU A 222 -11.84 -2.32 -6.52
N TYR A 223 -11.51 -1.11 -6.92
CA TYR A 223 -12.11 0.12 -6.40
C TYR A 223 -13.12 0.69 -7.37
N ASN A 224 -14.05 1.49 -6.83
CA ASN A 224 -14.99 2.28 -7.62
C ASN A 224 -15.93 1.39 -8.48
N LEU A 225 -16.45 0.34 -7.88
CA LEU A 225 -17.39 -0.57 -8.53
C LEU A 225 -18.78 0.06 -8.62
N ASN A 226 -19.44 -0.09 -9.77
CA ASN A 226 -20.85 0.28 -9.95
C ASN A 226 -21.79 -0.79 -9.38
N GLN A 227 -21.33 -2.03 -9.33
CA GLN A 227 -22.09 -3.20 -8.91
C GLN A 227 -21.11 -4.28 -8.41
N PRO A 228 -21.58 -5.29 -7.65
CA PRO A 228 -20.71 -6.38 -7.25
C PRO A 228 -20.11 -7.07 -8.47
N VAL A 229 -18.84 -7.44 -8.33
CA VAL A 229 -18.21 -8.42 -9.18
C VAL A 229 -18.67 -9.77 -8.66
N THR A 230 -19.12 -10.70 -9.49
CA THR A 230 -19.36 -12.09 -9.06
C THR A 230 -18.83 -13.01 -10.14
N ALA A 231 -18.43 -14.22 -9.77
CA ALA A 231 -18.13 -15.30 -10.70
C ALA A 231 -19.06 -16.48 -10.45
N GLU A 232 -19.31 -17.31 -11.46
CA GLU A 232 -19.96 -18.61 -11.25
C GLU A 232 -19.24 -19.34 -10.10
N LEU A 233 -20.02 -19.87 -9.16
CA LEU A 233 -19.54 -20.53 -7.94
C LEU A 233 -18.60 -21.70 -8.29
N ASN A 234 -17.31 -21.42 -8.33
CA ASN A 234 -16.25 -22.39 -8.61
C ASN A 234 -15.21 -22.44 -7.46
N GLY A 235 -15.63 -22.04 -6.25
CA GLY A 235 -14.78 -21.87 -5.07
C GLY A 235 -14.17 -20.47 -4.95
N GLU A 236 -13.50 -20.18 -3.84
CA GLU A 236 -12.97 -18.83 -3.54
C GLU A 236 -11.65 -18.52 -4.24
N HIS A 237 -10.92 -19.56 -4.61
CA HIS A 237 -9.61 -19.47 -5.24
C HIS A 237 -9.66 -19.33 -6.76
N PHE A 238 -10.83 -19.49 -7.36
CA PHE A 238 -11.01 -19.54 -8.80
C PHE A 238 -12.27 -18.77 -9.21
N PRO A 239 -12.31 -18.14 -10.39
CA PRO A 239 -11.28 -18.09 -11.43
C PRO A 239 -10.07 -17.22 -11.03
N THR A 240 -9.07 -17.08 -11.89
CA THR A 240 -7.93 -16.14 -11.69
C THR A 240 -8.41 -14.73 -11.33
N ASP A 241 -7.56 -13.97 -10.62
CA ASP A 241 -7.87 -12.58 -10.27
C ASP A 241 -8.14 -11.74 -11.53
N ALA A 242 -7.42 -12.03 -12.62
CA ALA A 242 -7.58 -11.37 -13.91
C ALA A 242 -9.00 -11.54 -14.50
N ARG A 243 -9.64 -12.69 -14.31
CA ARG A 243 -11.03 -12.89 -14.75
C ARG A 243 -12.02 -12.07 -13.92
N LEU A 244 -11.84 -12.00 -12.61
CA LEU A 244 -12.68 -11.16 -11.76
C LEU A 244 -12.51 -9.67 -12.11
N CYS A 245 -11.28 -9.25 -12.40
CA CYS A 245 -10.99 -7.91 -12.92
C CYS A 245 -11.70 -7.63 -14.24
N ARG A 246 -11.74 -8.58 -15.18
CA ARG A 246 -12.47 -8.44 -16.46
C ARG A 246 -13.98 -8.28 -16.24
N VAL A 247 -14.57 -9.05 -15.33
CA VAL A 247 -15.97 -8.88 -14.92
C VAL A 247 -16.19 -7.47 -14.35
N ALA A 248 -15.29 -7.00 -13.49
CA ALA A 248 -15.36 -5.66 -12.95
C ALA A 248 -15.30 -4.59 -14.05
N GLN A 249 -14.38 -4.71 -15.02
CA GLN A 249 -14.24 -3.78 -16.14
C GLN A 249 -15.48 -3.74 -17.03
N LEU A 250 -16.11 -4.89 -17.28
CA LEU A 250 -17.32 -5.00 -18.11
C LEU A 250 -18.50 -4.20 -17.51
N HIS A 251 -18.63 -4.21 -16.19
CA HIS A 251 -19.78 -3.64 -15.50
C HIS A 251 -19.50 -2.29 -14.81
N SER A 252 -18.23 -1.99 -14.59
CA SER A 252 -17.74 -0.77 -13.94
C SER A 252 -16.60 -0.19 -14.78
N PRO A 253 -16.88 0.54 -15.87
CA PRO A 253 -15.83 1.05 -16.77
C PRO A 253 -14.78 1.93 -16.08
N GLN A 254 -15.18 2.58 -14.99
CA GLN A 254 -14.33 3.45 -14.15
C GLN A 254 -13.71 2.72 -12.94
N VAL A 255 -13.76 1.38 -12.91
CA VAL A 255 -13.07 0.57 -11.91
C VAL A 255 -11.58 0.88 -11.94
N VAL A 256 -10.95 0.90 -10.77
CA VAL A 256 -9.49 0.94 -10.64
C VAL A 256 -9.05 -0.39 -10.07
N LEU A 257 -8.12 -1.04 -10.77
CA LEU A 257 -7.58 -2.34 -10.41
C LEU A 257 -6.15 -2.18 -9.87
N ASP A 258 -5.90 -2.66 -8.66
CA ASP A 258 -4.62 -2.51 -7.97
C ASP A 258 -4.10 -3.86 -7.48
N SER A 259 -2.78 -4.05 -7.50
CA SER A 259 -2.13 -5.18 -6.82
C SER A 259 -1.38 -4.70 -5.58
N ASP A 260 -1.60 -5.37 -4.44
CA ASP A 260 -0.95 -5.06 -3.15
C ASP A 260 0.58 -5.16 -3.22
N LYS A 261 1.15 -5.92 -4.16
CA LYS A 261 2.59 -5.92 -4.43
C LYS A 261 2.91 -6.52 -5.78
N PRO A 262 3.98 -6.07 -6.46
CA PRO A 262 4.37 -6.61 -7.76
C PRO A 262 4.81 -8.08 -7.69
N SER A 263 5.19 -8.57 -6.50
CA SER A 263 5.68 -9.93 -6.31
C SER A 263 4.59 -10.98 -6.15
N TRP A 264 3.31 -10.61 -6.09
CA TRP A 264 2.23 -11.60 -6.03
C TRP A 264 2.17 -12.46 -7.29
N SER A 265 1.93 -13.75 -7.11
CA SER A 265 2.02 -14.79 -8.13
C SER A 265 1.23 -14.47 -9.40
N GLU A 266 -0.04 -14.05 -9.28
CA GLU A 266 -0.86 -13.73 -10.45
C GLU A 266 -0.70 -12.29 -10.96
N THR A 267 0.15 -11.46 -10.35
CA THR A 267 0.40 -10.10 -10.87
C THR A 267 0.96 -10.15 -12.29
N VAL A 268 1.83 -11.11 -12.60
CA VAL A 268 2.37 -11.30 -13.96
C VAL A 268 1.29 -11.62 -15.00
N VAL A 269 0.23 -12.32 -14.60
CA VAL A 269 -0.93 -12.64 -15.42
C VAL A 269 -1.84 -11.42 -15.52
N GLY A 270 -2.20 -10.82 -14.39
CA GLY A 270 -3.08 -9.66 -14.32
C GLY A 270 -2.55 -8.48 -15.16
N VAL A 271 -1.27 -8.16 -15.04
CA VAL A 271 -0.63 -7.10 -15.85
C VAL A 271 -0.71 -7.42 -17.35
N ALA A 272 -0.36 -8.65 -17.75
CA ALA A 272 -0.37 -9.05 -19.16
C ALA A 272 -1.75 -8.95 -19.79
N LEU A 273 -2.79 -9.27 -19.02
CA LEU A 273 -4.18 -9.32 -19.46
C LEU A 273 -4.91 -7.97 -19.31
N GLY A 274 -4.21 -6.89 -18.93
CA GLY A 274 -4.81 -5.56 -18.75
C GLY A 274 -5.72 -5.45 -17.53
N ALA A 275 -5.49 -6.28 -16.51
CA ALA A 275 -6.26 -6.38 -15.29
C ALA A 275 -5.60 -5.64 -14.10
N MET A 276 -4.66 -4.73 -14.35
CA MET A 276 -4.02 -3.90 -13.32
C MET A 276 -3.83 -2.48 -13.89
N ASP A 277 -4.29 -1.47 -13.15
CA ASP A 277 -4.03 -0.05 -13.41
C ASP A 277 -2.86 0.46 -12.56
N THR A 278 -2.76 -0.02 -11.31
CA THR A 278 -1.69 0.36 -10.38
C THR A 278 -1.10 -0.83 -9.63
N ILE A 279 0.10 -0.64 -9.07
CA ILE A 279 0.78 -1.61 -8.20
C ILE A 279 1.40 -0.88 -7.01
N GLN A 280 1.25 -1.44 -5.81
CA GLN A 280 1.79 -0.83 -4.61
C GLN A 280 3.30 -1.05 -4.49
N LEU A 281 4.06 0.05 -4.47
CA LEU A 281 5.51 0.03 -4.17
C LEU A 281 5.83 0.43 -2.73
N CYS A 282 4.86 1.05 -2.07
CA CYS A 282 4.83 1.31 -0.64
C CYS A 282 3.67 0.47 -0.07
N HIS A 283 3.92 -0.84 0.08
CA HIS A 283 2.91 -1.82 0.47
C HIS A 283 3.08 -2.28 1.92
N ASN A 284 2.05 -2.95 2.44
CA ASN A 284 1.86 -3.39 3.82
C ASN A 284 2.97 -4.24 4.48
N HIS A 285 4.06 -4.59 3.79
CA HIS A 285 5.22 -5.27 4.41
C HIS A 285 6.27 -4.30 4.96
N PHE A 286 6.17 -3.02 4.59
CA PHE A 286 7.06 -1.98 5.09
C PHE A 286 6.42 -1.37 6.34
N HIS A 287 6.85 -1.72 7.55
CA HIS A 287 6.30 -1.09 8.77
C HIS A 287 7.16 0.10 9.23
N ARG A 288 6.66 0.80 10.26
CA ARG A 288 7.35 1.90 10.95
C ARG A 288 8.69 1.45 11.53
N GLU A 289 8.67 0.41 12.36
CA GLU A 289 9.85 -0.03 13.14
C GLU A 289 10.51 -1.29 12.57
N THR A 290 9.85 -1.97 11.62
CA THR A 290 10.32 -3.25 11.08
C THR A 290 9.81 -3.48 9.67
N SER A 291 10.32 -4.51 8.99
CA SER A 291 9.82 -4.99 7.71
C SER A 291 9.41 -6.44 7.87
N ILE A 292 8.31 -6.85 7.26
CA ILE A 292 7.96 -8.27 7.20
C ILE A 292 9.03 -8.99 6.39
N THR A 293 9.69 -9.96 7.03
CA THR A 293 10.64 -10.87 6.39
C THR A 293 9.90 -12.16 5.99
N GLY A 294 10.25 -12.73 4.83
CA GLY A 294 9.64 -13.97 4.30
C GLY A 294 9.17 -13.87 2.83
N GLY A 295 9.18 -15.00 2.12
CA GLY A 295 8.89 -15.11 0.68
C GLY A 295 7.41 -15.19 0.31
N TRP A 296 6.56 -14.37 0.93
CA TRP A 296 5.10 -14.38 0.72
C TRP A 296 4.73 -14.20 -0.75
N GLY A 297 4.17 -15.25 -1.36
CA GLY A 297 3.73 -15.30 -2.76
C GLY A 297 4.77 -14.84 -3.77
N MET A 298 6.04 -14.82 -3.36
CA MET A 298 7.20 -14.41 -4.13
C MET A 298 7.56 -15.55 -5.08
N ILE A 299 6.81 -15.60 -6.18
CA ILE A 299 6.98 -16.61 -7.22
C ILE A 299 7.63 -15.96 -8.43
N GLY A 300 8.50 -16.70 -9.11
CA GLY A 300 9.25 -16.24 -10.26
C GLY A 300 10.62 -16.93 -10.32
N PRO A 301 11.19 -17.07 -11.52
CA PRO A 301 12.59 -17.48 -11.65
C PRO A 301 13.48 -16.49 -10.88
N LEU A 302 14.50 -17.01 -10.21
CA LEU A 302 15.54 -16.18 -9.64
C LEU A 302 16.61 -15.98 -10.70
N ALA A 303 16.90 -14.72 -11.06
CA ALA A 303 18.14 -14.43 -11.76
C ALA A 303 19.35 -14.78 -10.86
N ALA A 304 20.54 -14.92 -11.44
CA ALA A 304 21.75 -15.20 -10.65
C ALA A 304 21.96 -14.11 -9.58
N GLY A 305 21.91 -14.51 -8.29
CA GLY A 305 22.04 -13.60 -7.15
C GLY A 305 20.72 -13.06 -6.58
N GLU A 306 19.57 -13.35 -7.20
CA GLU A 306 18.27 -13.06 -6.60
C GLU A 306 17.90 -14.11 -5.53
N SER A 307 17.06 -13.70 -4.57
CA SER A 307 16.53 -14.59 -3.54
C SER A 307 15.03 -14.38 -3.37
N ASN A 308 14.31 -15.48 -3.14
CA ASN A 308 12.92 -15.45 -2.68
C ASN A 308 12.82 -15.11 -1.18
N ALA A 309 13.95 -15.05 -0.46
CA ALA A 309 13.99 -14.53 0.90
C ALA A 309 13.98 -13.00 0.87
N ALA A 310 12.92 -12.39 1.42
CA ALA A 310 12.91 -10.99 1.80
C ALA A 310 13.82 -10.78 3.03
N ALA A 311 15.14 -10.83 2.82
CA ALA A 311 16.17 -10.54 3.81
C ALA A 311 16.94 -9.27 3.43
N GLY A 312 17.29 -8.45 4.43
CA GLY A 312 17.89 -7.14 4.19
C GLY A 312 17.02 -6.28 3.26
N ASP A 313 17.67 -5.57 2.34
CA ASP A 313 16.99 -4.76 1.33
C ASP A 313 16.37 -5.58 0.17
N GLY A 314 16.40 -6.92 0.25
CA GLY A 314 15.90 -7.80 -0.81
C GLY A 314 14.44 -7.54 -1.16
N LEU A 315 13.58 -7.26 -0.17
CA LEU A 315 12.18 -6.89 -0.41
C LEU A 315 12.08 -5.60 -1.24
N PHE A 316 12.82 -4.56 -0.83
CA PHE A 316 12.85 -3.29 -1.53
C PHE A 316 13.32 -3.46 -2.98
N HIS A 317 14.44 -4.15 -3.19
CA HIS A 317 14.99 -4.35 -4.53
C HIS A 317 14.05 -5.15 -5.42
N ARG A 318 13.40 -6.19 -4.88
CA ARG A 318 12.47 -7.01 -5.64
C ARG A 318 11.18 -6.29 -5.99
N THR A 319 10.61 -5.52 -5.05
CA THR A 319 9.42 -4.69 -5.31
C THR A 319 9.68 -3.76 -6.49
N ASN A 320 10.82 -3.07 -6.49
CA ASN A 320 11.16 -2.15 -7.57
C ASN A 320 11.52 -2.88 -8.88
N SER A 321 12.34 -3.95 -8.82
CA SER A 321 12.78 -4.64 -10.03
C SER A 321 11.60 -5.23 -10.80
N LEU A 322 10.68 -5.94 -10.13
CA LEU A 322 9.51 -6.54 -10.77
C LEU A 322 8.60 -5.48 -11.42
N TYR A 323 8.34 -4.37 -10.72
CA TYR A 323 7.59 -3.25 -11.28
C TYR A 323 8.24 -2.71 -12.55
N TYR A 324 9.56 -2.52 -12.55
CA TYR A 324 10.30 -2.05 -13.72
C TYR A 324 10.28 -3.06 -14.87
N ARG A 325 10.32 -4.36 -14.60
CA ARG A 325 10.20 -5.38 -15.66
C ARG A 325 8.83 -5.30 -16.35
N PHE A 326 7.74 -5.03 -15.61
CA PHE A 326 6.43 -4.78 -16.22
C PHE A 326 6.46 -3.54 -17.13
N LEU A 327 7.04 -2.43 -16.67
CA LEU A 327 7.15 -1.22 -17.49
C LEU A 327 8.02 -1.44 -18.73
N ASN A 328 9.12 -2.19 -18.62
CA ASN A 328 10.02 -2.54 -19.72
C ASN A 328 9.34 -3.44 -20.77
N CYS A 329 8.35 -4.23 -20.36
CA CYS A 329 7.46 -4.98 -21.25
C CYS A 329 6.38 -4.10 -21.92
N GLY A 330 6.37 -2.79 -21.67
CA GLY A 330 5.48 -1.83 -22.31
C GLY A 330 4.11 -1.68 -21.65
N PHE A 331 3.91 -2.26 -20.48
CA PHE A 331 2.68 -2.05 -19.71
C PHE A 331 2.68 -0.66 -19.07
N LYS A 332 1.54 0.04 -19.17
CA LYS A 332 1.32 1.30 -18.47
C LYS A 332 0.69 1.01 -17.12
N LEU A 333 1.42 1.30 -16.05
CA LEU A 333 1.04 1.02 -14.67
C LEU A 333 1.41 2.22 -13.80
N GLY A 334 0.47 2.72 -13.02
CA GLY A 334 0.75 3.69 -11.96
C GLY A 334 1.31 3.02 -10.70
N VAL A 335 1.86 3.83 -9.81
CA VAL A 335 2.23 3.42 -8.46
C VAL A 335 1.11 3.74 -7.48
N SER A 336 0.98 2.91 -6.46
CA SER A 336 0.04 3.06 -5.35
C SER A 336 0.68 2.69 -4.01
N GLY A 337 -0.08 2.72 -2.93
CA GLY A 337 0.37 2.30 -1.60
C GLY A 337 -0.78 2.19 -0.61
N GLY A 338 -0.62 1.31 0.36
CA GLY A 338 -1.62 1.00 1.36
C GLY A 338 -1.04 0.37 2.62
N SER A 339 -1.63 0.68 3.78
CA SER A 339 -1.09 0.28 5.08
C SER A 339 -1.50 -1.10 5.55
N ALA A 340 -2.65 -1.59 5.10
CA ALA A 340 -3.37 -2.71 5.71
C ALA A 340 -3.64 -2.48 7.20
N ILE A 341 -3.87 -1.23 7.63
CA ILE A 341 -4.27 -0.94 9.02
C ILE A 341 -5.50 -1.78 9.39
N GLY A 342 -5.46 -2.37 10.58
CA GLY A 342 -6.41 -3.40 11.04
C GLY A 342 -5.77 -4.77 11.02
N VAL A 343 -4.91 -5.04 10.04
CA VAL A 343 -4.14 -6.28 9.92
C VAL A 343 -2.68 -6.07 10.34
N MET A 344 -2.03 -5.00 9.86
CA MET A 344 -0.60 -4.73 10.05
C MET A 344 -0.31 -3.66 11.11
N PRO A 345 0.80 -3.74 11.87
CA PRO A 345 1.16 -2.81 12.94
C PRO A 345 1.68 -1.46 12.42
N VAL A 346 0.87 -0.82 11.59
CA VAL A 346 1.08 0.52 11.03
C VAL A 346 -0.24 1.27 11.06
N PRO A 347 -0.23 2.59 11.22
CA PRO A 347 -1.47 3.33 11.28
C PRO A 347 -1.87 3.87 9.89
N THR A 348 -3.05 4.48 9.83
CA THR A 348 -3.67 4.97 8.60
C THR A 348 -2.78 5.99 7.92
N GLY A 349 -2.63 5.87 6.60
CA GLY A 349 -1.82 6.79 5.82
C GLY A 349 -0.33 6.74 6.14
N PHE A 350 0.16 5.67 6.79
CA PHE A 350 1.60 5.43 6.88
C PHE A 350 2.21 5.14 5.50
N HIS A 351 1.52 4.34 4.69
CA HIS A 351 1.74 4.29 3.25
C HIS A 351 0.71 5.20 2.60
N ARG A 352 1.16 6.09 1.72
CA ARG A 352 0.27 6.98 0.97
C ARG A 352 0.52 6.87 -0.49
N VAL A 353 -0.56 6.97 -1.25
CA VAL A 353 -0.51 7.42 -2.63
C VAL A 353 -1.12 8.81 -2.73
N TYR A 354 -0.47 9.71 -3.44
CA TYR A 354 -1.02 11.00 -3.81
C TYR A 354 -1.41 10.98 -5.29
N ALA A 355 -2.63 11.41 -5.60
CA ALA A 355 -3.12 11.59 -6.97
C ALA A 355 -3.19 13.08 -7.33
N LYS A 356 -2.73 13.42 -8.54
CA LYS A 356 -2.78 14.78 -9.08
C LYS A 356 -4.09 15.01 -9.81
N ILE A 357 -4.94 15.86 -9.24
CA ILE A 357 -6.27 16.21 -9.75
C ILE A 357 -6.27 17.65 -10.25
N ASP A 358 -7.04 17.89 -11.32
CA ASP A 358 -7.35 19.23 -11.81
C ASP A 358 -8.74 19.68 -11.32
N GLY A 359 -8.79 20.86 -10.71
CA GLY A 359 -10.00 21.44 -10.12
C GLY A 359 -10.41 20.80 -8.79
N ALA A 360 -11.71 20.85 -8.46
CA ALA A 360 -12.24 20.36 -7.18
C ALA A 360 -12.03 18.85 -7.00
N PHE A 361 -11.78 18.44 -5.75
CA PHE A 361 -11.67 17.05 -5.32
C PHE A 361 -13.01 16.33 -5.35
N THR A 362 -13.03 15.17 -6.00
CA THR A 362 -14.14 14.20 -5.97
C THR A 362 -13.56 12.79 -6.05
N ALA A 363 -14.30 11.78 -5.57
CA ALA A 363 -13.89 10.37 -5.71
C ALA A 363 -13.65 9.99 -7.18
N ASP A 364 -14.56 10.37 -8.09
CA ASP A 364 -14.42 10.07 -9.52
C ASP A 364 -13.13 10.61 -10.12
N LYS A 365 -12.79 11.88 -9.81
CA LYS A 365 -11.55 12.49 -10.30
C LYS A 365 -10.32 11.87 -9.67
N TYR A 366 -10.41 11.47 -8.40
CA TYR A 366 -9.34 10.75 -7.73
C TYR A 366 -9.06 9.42 -8.44
N TRP A 367 -10.09 8.61 -8.66
CA TRP A 367 -9.96 7.32 -9.34
C TRP A 367 -9.50 7.46 -10.80
N GLN A 368 -9.98 8.47 -11.53
CA GLN A 368 -9.47 8.79 -12.87
C GLN A 368 -7.97 9.15 -12.86
N ALA A 369 -7.52 9.92 -11.88
CA ALA A 369 -6.11 10.28 -11.74
C ALA A 369 -5.23 9.08 -11.40
N ILE A 370 -5.68 8.21 -10.48
CA ILE A 370 -5.00 6.95 -10.16
C ILE A 370 -4.91 6.05 -11.39
N LYS A 371 -6.02 5.82 -12.11
CA LYS A 371 -6.08 5.02 -13.33
C LYS A 371 -5.18 5.55 -14.44
N ALA A 372 -5.05 6.88 -14.54
CA ALA A 372 -4.16 7.54 -15.49
C ALA A 372 -2.67 7.53 -15.06
N GLY A 373 -2.32 6.93 -13.92
CA GLY A 373 -0.96 6.94 -13.38
C GLY A 373 -0.49 8.34 -12.95
N ARG A 374 -1.42 9.27 -12.68
CA ARG A 374 -1.10 10.63 -12.21
C ARG A 374 -0.80 10.62 -10.71
N SER A 375 0.12 9.77 -10.27
CA SER A 375 0.35 9.50 -8.85
C SER A 375 1.82 9.41 -8.45
N PHE A 376 2.09 9.58 -7.16
CA PHE A 376 3.31 9.07 -6.52
C PHE A 376 2.94 8.40 -5.20
N THR A 377 3.76 7.48 -4.73
CA THR A 377 3.58 6.74 -3.48
C THR A 377 4.71 7.04 -2.51
N THR A 378 4.44 7.03 -1.20
CA THR A 378 5.43 7.40 -0.18
C THR A 378 5.14 6.81 1.20
N THR A 379 6.22 6.49 1.92
CA THR A 379 6.21 6.26 3.37
C THR A 379 6.83 7.41 4.18
N GLY A 380 7.20 8.52 3.55
CA GLY A 380 7.81 9.68 4.23
C GLY A 380 7.84 10.93 3.35
N PRO A 381 8.82 11.07 2.45
CA PRO A 381 9.05 12.30 1.69
C PRO A 381 8.01 12.55 0.59
N MET A 382 7.82 13.82 0.22
CA MET A 382 7.00 14.21 -0.93
C MET A 382 7.88 14.30 -2.17
N LEU A 383 7.44 13.70 -3.27
CA LEU A 383 8.27 13.51 -4.46
C LEU A 383 7.53 13.95 -5.72
N PHE A 384 8.24 14.72 -6.55
CA PHE A 384 7.70 15.27 -7.79
C PHE A 384 8.64 14.98 -8.95
N LEU A 385 8.07 14.65 -10.11
CA LEU A 385 8.80 14.42 -11.35
C LEU A 385 8.18 15.25 -12.47
N ASN A 386 9.04 15.87 -13.27
CA ASN A 386 8.67 16.57 -14.49
C ASN A 386 9.70 16.27 -15.59
N ALA A 387 9.23 16.15 -16.83
CA ALA A 387 10.09 16.06 -18.01
C ALA A 387 9.54 16.97 -19.11
N ASP A 388 10.27 18.03 -19.47
CA ASP A 388 9.85 19.05 -20.45
C ASP A 388 8.39 19.52 -20.28
N GLY A 389 7.96 19.79 -19.04
CA GLY A 389 6.62 20.27 -18.74
C GLY A 389 5.55 19.18 -18.61
N LYS A 390 5.89 17.91 -18.88
CA LYS A 390 5.02 16.75 -18.69
C LYS A 390 5.19 16.15 -17.31
N GLY A 391 4.08 15.71 -16.71
CA GLY A 391 4.02 15.08 -15.40
C GLY A 391 3.82 13.57 -15.48
N VAL A 392 3.86 12.94 -14.30
CA VAL A 392 3.62 11.50 -14.11
C VAL A 392 2.31 11.04 -14.75
N GLY A 393 2.32 9.87 -15.39
CA GLY A 393 1.20 9.31 -16.16
C GLY A 393 1.14 9.77 -17.61
N GLU A 394 1.78 10.90 -17.97
CA GLU A 394 1.79 11.39 -19.35
C GLU A 394 2.79 10.64 -20.26
N THR A 395 2.59 10.76 -21.58
CA THR A 395 3.50 10.24 -22.60
C THR A 395 4.11 11.39 -23.40
N ILE A 396 5.42 11.34 -23.61
CA ILE A 396 6.18 12.26 -24.46
C ILE A 396 6.50 11.58 -25.77
N SER A 397 6.04 12.14 -26.89
CA SER A 397 6.39 11.67 -28.23
C SER A 397 7.70 12.30 -28.70
N LEU A 398 8.61 11.47 -29.19
CA LEU A 398 9.96 11.83 -29.61
C LEU A 398 10.25 11.21 -30.99
N SER A 399 11.18 11.82 -31.73
CA SER A 399 11.69 11.30 -33.01
C SER A 399 13.18 11.00 -32.89
N ALA A 400 13.60 9.79 -33.28
CA ALA A 400 14.99 9.34 -33.15
C ALA A 400 16.02 10.18 -33.94
N PRO A 401 15.74 10.65 -35.18
CA PRO A 401 16.68 11.48 -35.95
C PRO A 401 16.98 12.84 -35.29
N ASP A 402 16.04 13.34 -34.48
CA ASP A 402 16.07 14.68 -33.90
C ASP A 402 16.24 14.68 -32.38
N SER A 403 16.68 13.56 -31.76
CA SER A 403 16.61 13.32 -30.30
C SER A 403 17.06 14.52 -29.44
N LYS A 404 16.11 15.43 -29.20
CA LYS A 404 16.28 16.59 -28.36
C LYS A 404 16.57 16.07 -26.98
N SER A 405 17.52 16.68 -26.27
CA SER A 405 17.69 16.37 -24.87
C SER A 405 16.39 16.67 -24.14
N LEU A 406 15.83 15.64 -23.51
CA LEU A 406 14.69 15.76 -22.64
C LEU A 406 15.21 16.15 -21.26
N ARG A 407 14.80 17.31 -20.77
CA ARG A 407 15.20 17.78 -19.45
C ARG A 407 14.26 17.18 -18.41
N VAL A 408 14.78 16.25 -17.62
CA VAL A 408 14.09 15.59 -16.52
C VAL A 408 14.48 16.27 -15.21
N ALA A 409 13.50 16.55 -14.36
CA ALA A 409 13.71 17.12 -13.05
C ALA A 409 12.91 16.37 -11.98
N ALA A 410 13.62 15.89 -10.96
CA ALA A 410 13.05 15.34 -9.74
C ALA A 410 13.17 16.37 -8.61
N THR A 411 12.17 16.47 -7.75
CA THR A 411 12.20 17.33 -6.57
C THR A 411 11.65 16.56 -5.38
N VAL A 412 12.39 16.54 -4.28
CA VAL A 412 11.98 15.90 -3.03
C VAL A 412 11.88 16.92 -1.91
N ARG A 413 10.87 16.76 -1.06
CA ARG A 413 10.72 17.50 0.20
C ARG A 413 10.53 16.53 1.36
N SER A 414 11.23 16.75 2.47
CA SER A 414 11.19 15.84 3.62
C SER A 414 11.43 16.56 4.93
N ILE A 415 10.78 16.09 5.99
CA ILE A 415 11.09 16.44 7.38
C ILE A 415 11.93 15.34 8.06
N GLU A 416 12.21 14.24 7.35
CA GLU A 416 13.05 13.13 7.79
C GLU A 416 14.35 13.08 6.98
N ASN A 417 15.39 12.48 7.57
CA ASN A 417 16.67 12.24 6.90
C ASN A 417 16.53 11.28 5.71
N LEU A 418 17.16 11.61 4.59
CA LEU A 418 17.15 10.82 3.37
C LEU A 418 18.55 10.31 3.00
N GLU A 419 18.63 9.22 2.24
CA GLU A 419 19.89 8.70 1.67
C GLU A 419 20.20 9.31 0.30
N SER A 420 19.22 9.33 -0.61
CA SER A 420 19.42 9.79 -1.99
C SER A 420 18.12 10.27 -2.65
N LEU A 421 18.29 11.12 -3.67
CA LEU A 421 17.29 11.38 -4.70
C LEU A 421 17.81 10.84 -6.03
N GLU A 422 17.00 10.05 -6.72
CA GLU A 422 17.39 9.32 -7.93
C GLU A 422 16.40 9.56 -9.07
N ILE A 423 16.94 9.69 -10.29
CA ILE A 423 16.19 9.59 -11.55
C ILE A 423 16.54 8.25 -12.18
N VAL A 424 15.52 7.45 -12.46
CA VAL A 424 15.64 6.11 -13.04
C VAL A 424 15.00 6.10 -14.43
N HIS A 425 15.72 5.58 -15.42
CA HIS A 425 15.26 5.43 -16.80
C HIS A 425 15.43 3.97 -17.22
N ASP A 426 14.34 3.32 -17.61
CA ASP A 426 14.27 1.90 -18.02
C ASP A 426 14.98 0.95 -17.02
N GLY A 427 14.71 1.16 -15.72
CA GLY A 427 15.25 0.35 -14.63
C GLY A 427 16.68 0.71 -14.18
N LYS A 428 17.34 1.67 -14.82
CA LYS A 428 18.72 2.10 -14.48
C LYS A 428 18.72 3.49 -13.84
N VAL A 429 19.43 3.65 -12.72
CA VAL A 429 19.68 4.97 -12.12
C VAL A 429 20.60 5.75 -13.07
N VAL A 430 20.07 6.79 -13.72
CA VAL A 430 20.82 7.61 -14.70
C VAL A 430 21.36 8.91 -14.09
N ALA A 431 20.77 9.36 -12.99
CA ALA A 431 21.28 10.46 -12.18
C ALA A 431 20.88 10.27 -10.73
N TRP A 432 21.73 10.70 -9.81
CA TRP A 432 21.42 10.70 -8.39
C TRP A 432 22.21 11.78 -7.65
N THR A 433 21.74 12.15 -6.46
CA THR A 433 22.46 13.01 -5.52
C THR A 433 22.36 12.42 -4.11
N SER A 434 23.43 12.53 -3.33
CA SER A 434 23.42 12.09 -1.93
C SER A 434 22.71 13.12 -1.06
N LEU A 435 21.88 12.63 -0.15
CA LEU A 435 21.19 13.45 0.85
C LEU A 435 21.68 13.16 2.28
N LYS A 436 22.64 12.24 2.42
CA LYS A 436 23.20 11.86 3.73
C LYS A 436 23.84 13.07 4.41
N GLY A 437 23.46 13.30 5.67
CA GLY A 437 23.97 14.39 6.49
C GLY A 437 23.37 15.76 6.17
N LYS A 438 22.40 15.86 5.24
CA LYS A 438 21.62 17.10 5.06
C LYS A 438 20.57 17.19 6.16
N ASP A 439 20.58 18.31 6.90
CA ASP A 439 19.60 18.59 7.95
C ASP A 439 18.21 18.83 7.34
N PRO A 440 17.17 18.09 7.77
CA PRO A 440 15.81 18.30 7.30
C PRO A 440 15.06 19.45 7.97
N THR A 441 15.71 20.26 8.81
CA THR A 441 15.05 21.33 9.57
C THR A 441 14.98 22.67 8.79
N PRO A 442 13.80 23.32 8.68
CA PRO A 442 12.47 22.81 9.03
C PRO A 442 11.91 21.83 7.98
N VAL A 443 12.40 21.92 6.73
CA VAL A 443 12.11 20.99 5.63
C VAL A 443 13.35 20.90 4.73
N LEU A 444 13.85 19.70 4.47
CA LEU A 444 14.80 19.43 3.38
C LEU A 444 14.09 19.60 2.03
N GLU A 445 14.62 20.43 1.14
CA GLU A 445 14.24 20.47 -0.28
C GLU A 445 15.47 20.24 -1.15
N GLU A 446 15.39 19.26 -2.06
CA GLU A 446 16.43 19.03 -3.06
C GLU A 446 15.79 18.89 -4.45
N ARG A 447 16.47 19.47 -5.45
CA ARG A 447 16.12 19.33 -6.86
C ARG A 447 17.28 18.76 -7.66
N LEU A 448 17.02 17.63 -8.32
CA LEU A 448 17.95 16.99 -9.26
C LEU A 448 17.45 17.19 -10.69
N VAL A 449 18.31 17.68 -11.58
CA VAL A 449 18.01 17.87 -13.00
C VAL A 449 19.00 17.07 -13.84
N PHE A 450 18.51 16.35 -14.83
CA PHE A 450 19.32 15.54 -15.74
C PHE A 450 18.75 15.57 -17.15
N GLU A 451 19.60 15.52 -18.16
CA GLU A 451 19.18 15.43 -19.55
C GLU A 451 19.32 13.99 -20.07
N ILE A 452 18.25 13.45 -20.62
CA ILE A 452 18.28 12.16 -21.33
C ILE A 452 18.08 12.36 -22.83
N LYS A 453 18.65 11.47 -23.63
CA LYS A 453 18.43 11.41 -25.09
C LYS A 453 17.92 10.01 -25.46
N PRO A 454 16.62 9.76 -25.28
CA PRO A 454 16.05 8.44 -25.52
C PRO A 454 16.14 8.09 -27.01
N LYS A 455 16.72 6.91 -27.30
CA LYS A 455 16.74 6.32 -28.64
C LYS A 455 15.73 5.18 -28.79
N ARG A 456 15.14 4.77 -27.67
CA ARG A 456 14.16 3.70 -27.54
C ARG A 456 12.96 4.25 -26.77
N SER A 457 11.77 3.78 -27.10
CA SER A 457 10.61 3.98 -26.22
C SER A 457 10.87 3.33 -24.87
N GLY A 458 10.40 3.99 -23.82
CA GLY A 458 10.76 3.67 -22.45
C GLY A 458 9.99 4.51 -21.46
N TRP A 459 10.58 4.72 -20.29
CA TRP A 459 9.95 5.47 -19.22
C TRP A 459 11.00 6.07 -18.27
N VAL A 460 10.60 7.12 -17.55
CA VAL A 460 11.41 7.73 -16.49
C VAL A 460 10.59 7.90 -15.22
N VAL A 461 11.21 7.61 -14.07
CA VAL A 461 10.63 7.82 -12.73
C VAL A 461 11.64 8.57 -11.85
N ALA A 462 11.16 9.12 -10.73
CA ALA A 462 12.00 9.51 -9.62
C ALA A 462 11.74 8.59 -8.43
N ARG A 463 12.77 8.39 -7.60
CA ARG A 463 12.60 7.83 -6.25
C ARG A 463 13.52 8.53 -5.25
N ALA A 464 13.04 8.68 -4.03
CA ALA A 464 13.81 9.16 -2.90
C ALA A 464 13.93 8.04 -1.87
N LEU A 465 15.15 7.77 -1.41
CA LEU A 465 15.44 6.63 -0.53
C LEU A 465 15.76 7.10 0.87
N PHE A 466 15.38 6.30 1.87
CA PHE A 466 15.78 6.48 3.26
C PHE A 466 15.85 5.13 3.97
N ARG A 467 16.45 5.12 5.16
CA ARG A 467 16.54 3.95 6.03
C ARG A 467 15.52 4.10 7.14
N ALA A 468 14.66 3.10 7.31
CA ALA A 468 13.77 2.99 8.46
C ALA A 468 14.58 2.62 9.74
N PRO A 469 13.99 2.69 10.94
CA PRO A 469 14.61 2.29 12.20
C PRO A 469 15.20 0.86 12.21
N ASP A 470 14.68 -0.06 11.41
CA ASP A 470 15.23 -1.41 11.22
C ASP A 470 16.49 -1.46 10.35
N GLY A 471 16.95 -0.31 9.85
CA GLY A 471 18.09 -0.18 8.95
C GLY A 471 17.80 -0.62 7.52
N LEU A 472 16.54 -0.89 7.14
CA LEU A 472 16.17 -1.33 5.79
C LEU A 472 15.65 -0.17 4.94
N LEU A 473 15.77 -0.32 3.61
CA LEU A 473 15.34 0.71 2.67
C LEU A 473 13.82 0.93 2.69
N ARG A 474 13.45 2.20 2.53
CA ARG A 474 12.11 2.73 2.26
C ARG A 474 12.20 3.79 1.18
N GLN A 475 11.04 4.20 0.65
CA GLN A 475 11.01 5.15 -0.45
C GLN A 475 9.80 6.06 -0.50
N ALA A 476 9.97 7.16 -1.22
CA ALA A 476 8.93 7.68 -2.10
C ALA A 476 9.28 7.33 -3.56
N HIS A 477 8.27 7.06 -4.38
CA HIS A 477 8.43 6.64 -5.76
C HIS A 477 7.32 7.23 -6.63
N THR A 478 7.65 7.77 -7.81
CA THR A 478 6.66 8.35 -8.73
C THR A 478 6.14 7.34 -9.73
N SER A 479 4.89 7.48 -10.17
CA SER A 479 4.45 6.87 -11.41
C SER A 479 5.33 7.32 -12.60
N PRO A 480 5.40 6.56 -13.69
CA PRO A 480 6.29 6.86 -14.78
C PRO A 480 5.80 8.02 -15.64
N ILE A 481 6.75 8.77 -16.21
CA ILE A 481 6.53 9.52 -17.44
C ILE A 481 6.97 8.61 -18.59
N TYR A 482 6.06 8.33 -19.52
CA TYR A 482 6.32 7.43 -20.65
C TYR A 482 6.97 8.18 -21.81
N LEU A 483 7.83 7.48 -22.54
CA LEU A 483 8.57 8.00 -23.70
C LEU A 483 8.22 7.14 -24.91
N SER A 484 7.70 7.75 -25.98
CA SER A 484 7.39 7.07 -27.23
C SER A 484 8.29 7.61 -28.33
N VAL A 485 9.27 6.82 -28.77
CA VAL A 485 10.22 7.17 -29.83
C VAL A 485 9.73 6.58 -31.15
N ASP A 486 9.51 7.42 -32.15
CA ASP A 486 9.02 7.05 -33.49
C ASP A 486 7.68 6.26 -33.47
N GLY A 487 6.87 6.39 -32.41
CA GLY A 487 5.65 5.60 -32.23
C GLY A 487 5.90 4.10 -31.97
N LYS A 488 7.15 3.69 -31.75
CA LYS A 488 7.53 2.29 -31.51
C LYS A 488 7.17 1.85 -30.08
N PRO A 489 6.92 0.56 -29.83
CA PRO A 489 6.59 0.07 -28.50
C PRO A 489 7.81 0.10 -27.56
N THR A 490 7.55 0.33 -26.28
CA THR A 490 8.46 -0.13 -25.22
C THR A 490 8.35 -1.64 -25.15
N ALA A 491 9.46 -2.34 -25.33
CA ALA A 491 9.55 -3.79 -25.26
C ALA A 491 10.94 -4.13 -24.70
N SER A 492 11.12 -5.28 -24.06
CA SER A 492 12.42 -5.75 -23.56
C SER A 492 12.47 -7.26 -23.70
N ALA A 493 13.42 -7.78 -24.50
CA ALA A 493 13.55 -9.23 -24.68
C ALA A 493 13.98 -9.93 -23.39
N GLU A 494 14.82 -9.29 -22.58
CA GLU A 494 15.27 -9.82 -21.30
C GLU A 494 14.11 -9.95 -20.31
N ASP A 495 13.33 -8.88 -20.16
CA ASP A 495 12.22 -8.86 -19.20
C ASP A 495 11.05 -9.73 -19.66
N ALA A 496 10.75 -9.76 -20.97
CA ALA A 496 9.75 -10.68 -21.50
C ALA A 496 10.12 -12.15 -21.23
N ARG A 497 11.40 -12.53 -21.38
CA ARG A 497 11.86 -13.89 -21.02
C ARG A 497 11.71 -14.18 -19.53
N TYR A 498 12.02 -13.21 -18.67
CA TYR A 498 11.81 -13.35 -17.23
C TYR A 498 10.34 -13.64 -16.91
N MET A 499 9.41 -12.90 -17.53
CA MET A 499 7.98 -13.10 -17.32
C MET A 499 7.49 -14.44 -17.88
N LEU A 500 8.01 -14.90 -19.02
CA LEU A 500 7.72 -16.22 -19.56
C LEU A 500 8.17 -17.35 -18.63
N GLN A 501 9.36 -17.22 -18.05
CA GLN A 501 9.86 -18.16 -17.04
C GLN A 501 9.01 -18.13 -15.75
N TRP A 502 8.46 -16.97 -15.36
CA TRP A 502 7.50 -16.91 -14.27
C TRP A 502 6.23 -17.69 -14.61
N LEU A 503 5.67 -17.50 -15.81
CA LEU A 503 4.52 -18.27 -16.27
C LEU A 503 4.81 -19.78 -16.34
N ASP A 504 6.02 -20.21 -16.72
CA ASP A 504 6.42 -21.63 -16.66
C ASP A 504 6.27 -22.20 -15.24
N VAL A 505 6.67 -21.43 -14.22
CA VAL A 505 6.53 -21.83 -12.81
C VAL A 505 5.05 -21.95 -12.41
N LEU A 506 4.21 -20.97 -12.77
CA LEU A 506 2.77 -21.01 -12.45
C LEU A 506 2.06 -22.17 -13.14
N GLU A 507 2.40 -22.44 -14.40
CA GLU A 507 1.86 -23.56 -15.16
C GLU A 507 2.26 -24.92 -14.58
N SER A 508 3.54 -25.11 -14.23
CA SER A 508 4.00 -26.35 -13.57
C SER A 508 3.24 -26.56 -12.27
N ILE A 509 3.14 -25.53 -11.43
CA ILE A 509 2.37 -25.58 -10.18
C ILE A 509 0.92 -25.99 -10.44
N ALA A 510 0.26 -25.39 -11.44
CA ALA A 510 -1.13 -25.71 -11.76
C ALA A 510 -1.32 -27.14 -12.31
N ARG A 511 -0.37 -27.65 -13.10
CA ARG A 511 -0.42 -28.99 -13.70
C ARG A 511 -0.07 -30.09 -12.71
N ASP A 512 0.95 -29.87 -11.89
CA ASP A 512 1.52 -30.86 -10.97
C ASP A 512 0.69 -30.99 -9.69
N ASN A 513 -0.22 -30.05 -9.42
CA ASN A 513 -1.09 -30.03 -8.24
C ASN A 513 -2.58 -29.98 -8.64
N PRO A 514 -3.10 -30.98 -9.38
CA PRO A 514 -4.47 -30.95 -9.90
C PRO A 514 -5.55 -30.91 -8.81
N ASP A 515 -5.25 -31.47 -7.64
CA ASP A 515 -6.17 -31.52 -6.48
C ASP A 515 -6.39 -30.15 -5.83
N ARG A 516 -5.60 -29.13 -6.21
CA ARG A 516 -5.83 -27.73 -5.79
C ARG A 516 -7.07 -27.12 -6.45
N PHE A 517 -7.56 -27.70 -7.53
CA PHE A 517 -8.66 -27.17 -8.32
C PHE A 517 -9.93 -28.01 -8.08
N PRO A 518 -11.10 -27.38 -7.86
CA PRO A 518 -12.34 -28.12 -7.61
C PRO A 518 -12.73 -29.06 -8.75
N THR A 519 -12.41 -28.69 -9.99
CA THR A 519 -12.63 -29.53 -11.18
C THR A 519 -11.51 -29.35 -12.19
N SER A 520 -11.36 -30.32 -13.08
CA SER A 520 -10.43 -30.22 -14.23
C SER A 520 -10.79 -29.08 -15.17
N ARG A 521 -12.08 -28.73 -15.30
CA ARG A 521 -12.54 -27.56 -16.06
C ARG A 521 -11.91 -26.27 -15.52
N ILE A 522 -11.99 -26.05 -14.21
CA ILE A 522 -11.45 -24.84 -13.57
C ILE A 522 -9.93 -24.76 -13.68
N ARG A 523 -9.23 -25.89 -13.51
CA ARG A 523 -7.79 -25.94 -13.78
C ARG A 523 -7.48 -25.53 -15.22
N ASN A 524 -8.22 -26.06 -16.19
CA ASN A 524 -8.00 -25.75 -17.61
C ASN A 524 -8.31 -24.29 -17.93
N GLU A 525 -9.28 -23.69 -17.26
CA GLU A 525 -9.57 -22.24 -17.36
C GLU A 525 -8.42 -21.38 -16.85
N VAL A 526 -7.85 -21.71 -15.69
CA VAL A 526 -6.65 -21.04 -15.17
C VAL A 526 -5.47 -21.19 -16.12
N LEU A 527 -5.22 -22.41 -16.62
CA LEU A 527 -4.17 -22.66 -17.62
C LEU A 527 -4.40 -21.90 -18.92
N SER A 528 -5.65 -21.66 -19.31
CA SER A 528 -5.99 -20.84 -20.48
C SER A 528 -5.63 -19.37 -20.25
N ASP A 529 -5.88 -18.82 -19.06
CA ASP A 529 -5.51 -17.45 -18.73
C ASP A 529 -3.98 -17.28 -18.70
N TYR A 530 -3.25 -18.28 -18.20
CA TYR A 530 -1.78 -18.30 -18.24
C TYR A 530 -1.24 -18.35 -19.67
N GLN A 531 -1.87 -19.14 -20.55
CA GLN A 531 -1.52 -19.17 -21.97
C GLN A 531 -1.77 -17.83 -22.66
N GLU A 532 -2.89 -17.15 -22.38
CA GLU A 532 -3.18 -15.83 -22.93
C GLU A 532 -2.12 -14.80 -22.48
N ALA A 533 -1.73 -14.83 -21.20
CA ALA A 533 -0.65 -14.00 -20.68
C ALA A 533 0.70 -14.33 -21.36
N ARG A 534 0.99 -15.62 -21.58
CA ARG A 534 2.19 -16.09 -22.29
C ARG A 534 2.25 -15.54 -23.70
N ASP A 535 1.14 -15.61 -24.45
CA ASP A 535 1.07 -15.11 -25.83
C ASP A 535 1.38 -13.61 -25.88
N ARG A 536 0.92 -12.85 -24.88
CA ARG A 536 1.24 -11.42 -24.77
C ARG A 536 2.73 -11.17 -24.57
N TYR A 537 3.41 -11.91 -23.68
CA TYR A 537 4.85 -11.77 -23.47
C TYR A 537 5.67 -12.27 -24.66
N LEU A 538 5.23 -13.31 -25.36
CA LEU A 538 5.85 -13.76 -26.62
C LEU A 538 5.77 -12.68 -27.71
N GLN A 539 4.62 -12.01 -27.83
CA GLN A 539 4.46 -10.88 -28.74
C GLN A 539 5.42 -9.74 -28.39
N ILE A 540 5.58 -9.42 -27.10
CA ILE A 540 6.53 -8.39 -26.65
C ILE A 540 7.97 -8.80 -26.99
N LEU A 541 8.34 -10.07 -26.79
CA LEU A 541 9.66 -10.60 -27.14
C LEU A 541 9.95 -10.46 -28.65
N GLU A 542 8.97 -10.80 -29.50
CA GLU A 542 9.06 -10.65 -30.95
C GLU A 542 9.19 -9.18 -31.35
N GLN A 543 8.31 -8.30 -30.85
CA GLN A 543 8.38 -6.85 -31.07
C GLN A 543 9.73 -6.27 -30.67
N SER A 544 10.30 -6.73 -29.56
CA SER A 544 11.62 -6.32 -29.08
C SER A 544 12.73 -6.66 -30.08
N ARG A 545 12.68 -7.87 -30.65
CA ARG A 545 13.65 -8.35 -31.65
C ARG A 545 13.52 -7.60 -32.97
N GLU A 546 12.30 -7.47 -33.48
CA GLU A 546 12.04 -6.84 -34.78
C GLU A 546 12.27 -5.34 -34.76
N THR A 547 11.81 -4.66 -33.72
CA THR A 547 11.85 -3.20 -33.63
C THR A 547 13.20 -2.69 -33.18
N TRP A 548 13.84 -3.41 -32.25
CA TRP A 548 15.01 -2.91 -31.54
C TRP A 548 16.26 -3.79 -31.66
N GLY A 549 16.15 -4.96 -32.30
CA GLY A 549 17.31 -5.84 -32.52
C GLY A 549 17.83 -6.53 -31.26
N ASP A 550 17.01 -6.62 -30.21
CA ASP A 550 17.39 -7.35 -29.01
C ASP A 550 17.64 -8.83 -29.33
N ARG A 551 18.60 -9.46 -28.64
CA ARG A 551 18.93 -10.89 -28.82
C ARG A 551 18.08 -11.77 -27.95
#